data_AF-A0A6J4V031-F1
#
_entry.id   AF-A0A6J4V031-F1
#
_cell.length_a   1.000
_cell.length_b   1.000
_cell.length_c   1.000
_cell.angle_alpha   90.00
_cell.angle_beta   90.00
_cell.angle_gamma   90.00
#
_symmetry.space_group_name_H-M   'P 1'
#
loop_
_entity.id
_entity.type
_entity.pdbx_description
1 polymer ?
#
loop_
_entity_poly.entity_id
_entity_poly.type
_entity_poly.pdbx_seq_one_letter_code
_entity_poly.pdbx_strand_id
1 'polypeptide(L)'
;MRRSRGLGETARKSMTVVGAAYSPFLFRDGRKDSLWAQALGPLENPDEHGLDRAQIVWLVGQHYREPYEAVFGPLPDSRLTEAGLVDDGEAVTGVFVKVGKAIAAYERQLSPGPSRFDRYVEALLSDDEDGAAVLTPDELAGLELFVGEAGCTNCHNGPLFTNHDFHNTGVSALPGLP
;
A
#
# COMPACT_ATOMS: atom_id res chain seq x y z
N MET A 1 -8.79 -7.89 -17.54
CA MET A 1 -8.34 -7.06 -16.41
C MET A 1 -6.90 -6.61 -16.69
N ARG A 2 -6.55 -5.33 -16.45
CA ARG A 2 -5.21 -4.79 -16.78
C ARG A 2 -4.21 -5.13 -15.66
N ARG A 3 -3.10 -5.80 -15.99
CA ARG A 3 -2.00 -6.13 -15.07
C ARG A 3 -1.10 -4.92 -14.84
N SER A 4 -0.37 -4.92 -13.73
CA SER A 4 0.62 -3.88 -13.47
C SER A 4 1.86 -4.10 -14.33
N ARG A 5 2.50 -3.01 -14.75
CA ARG A 5 3.70 -3.04 -15.59
C ARG A 5 4.79 -2.19 -14.96
N GLY A 6 5.96 -2.78 -14.75
CA GLY A 6 7.21 -2.11 -14.44
C GLY A 6 8.19 -2.37 -15.59
N LEU A 7 9.36 -2.92 -15.27
CA LEU A 7 10.26 -3.51 -16.27
C LEU A 7 9.65 -4.75 -16.94
N GLY A 8 8.79 -5.48 -16.24
CA GLY A 8 8.02 -6.62 -16.72
C GLY A 8 6.51 -6.47 -16.48
N GLU A 9 5.77 -7.55 -16.66
CA GLU A 9 4.32 -7.60 -16.38
C GLU A 9 4.05 -8.51 -15.18
N THR A 10 3.41 -7.97 -14.14
CA THR A 10 3.22 -8.71 -12.90
C THR A 10 2.02 -9.66 -12.95
N ALA A 11 2.03 -10.70 -12.13
CA ALA A 11 0.93 -11.66 -12.03
C ALA A 11 -0.34 -11.10 -11.36
N ARG A 12 -0.26 -9.94 -10.69
CA ARG A 12 -1.37 -9.39 -9.88
C ARG A 12 -1.51 -7.88 -10.07
N LYS A 13 -2.74 -7.39 -9.99
CA LYS A 13 -3.05 -5.96 -10.01
C LYS A 13 -2.56 -5.27 -8.72
N SER A 14 -1.91 -4.11 -8.87
CA SER A 14 -1.53 -3.22 -7.77
C SER A 14 -2.74 -2.78 -6.96
N MET A 15 -2.59 -2.76 -5.64
CA MET A 15 -3.60 -2.25 -4.71
C MET A 15 -3.40 -0.74 -4.54
N THR A 16 -4.43 -0.04 -4.07
CA THR A 16 -4.28 1.35 -3.61
C THR A 16 -3.38 1.40 -2.37
N VAL A 17 -2.61 2.47 -2.21
CA VAL A 17 -1.84 2.76 -0.99
C VAL A 17 -2.61 3.64 0.00
N VAL A 18 -3.72 4.25 -0.44
CA VAL A 18 -4.59 5.05 0.44
C VAL A 18 -5.22 4.15 1.51
N GLY A 19 -5.02 4.50 2.78
CA GLY A 19 -5.49 3.72 3.93
C GLY A 19 -4.69 2.45 4.22
N ALA A 20 -3.64 2.14 3.45
CA ALA A 20 -2.86 0.90 3.62
C ALA A 20 -2.19 0.81 5.00
N ALA A 21 -1.94 1.94 5.64
CA ALA A 21 -1.39 2.03 6.99
C ALA A 21 -2.25 1.39 8.09
N TYR A 22 -3.54 1.18 7.84
CA TYR A 22 -4.45 0.53 8.77
C TYR A 22 -4.54 -0.99 8.57
N SER A 23 -3.88 -1.54 7.54
CA SER A 23 -3.90 -2.98 7.29
C SER A 23 -2.83 -3.70 8.11
N PRO A 24 -3.16 -4.82 8.80
CA PRO A 24 -2.18 -5.62 9.54
C PRO A 24 -1.26 -6.42 8.60
N PHE A 25 -1.76 -6.79 7.43
CA PHE A 25 -1.01 -7.52 6.40
C PHE A 25 -1.11 -6.80 5.06
N LEU A 26 -0.03 -6.89 4.28
CA LEU A 26 0.10 -6.21 2.99
C LEU A 26 0.38 -7.22 1.88
N PHE A 27 0.11 -6.77 0.65
CA PHE A 27 -0.11 -7.62 -0.53
C PHE A 27 -1.36 -8.52 -0.43
N ARG A 28 -1.82 -9.04 -1.57
CA ARG A 28 -3.02 -9.89 -1.64
C ARG A 28 -2.91 -11.21 -0.89
N ASP A 29 -1.69 -11.66 -0.60
CA ASP A 29 -1.38 -12.90 0.11
C ASP A 29 -0.87 -12.67 1.54
N GLY A 30 -0.84 -11.42 2.00
CA GLY A 30 -0.41 -11.09 3.36
C GLY A 30 1.06 -11.33 3.67
N ARG A 31 1.92 -11.56 2.67
CA ARG A 31 3.33 -11.94 2.88
C ARG A 31 4.21 -10.88 3.55
N LYS A 32 3.65 -9.72 3.87
CA LYS A 32 4.33 -8.63 4.61
C LYS A 32 3.43 -8.16 5.74
N ASP A 33 4.04 -7.96 6.90
CA ASP A 33 3.41 -7.58 8.17
C ASP A 33 3.55 -6.06 8.47
N SER A 34 4.17 -5.32 7.56
CA SER A 34 4.47 -3.91 7.76
C SER A 34 4.64 -3.17 6.43
N LEU A 35 4.23 -1.90 6.41
CA LEU A 35 4.37 -1.03 5.24
C LEU A 35 5.84 -0.92 4.80
N TRP A 36 6.77 -0.76 5.74
CA TRP A 36 8.18 -0.58 5.39
C TRP A 36 8.75 -1.82 4.71
N ALA A 37 8.37 -3.03 5.14
CA ALA A 37 8.81 -4.26 4.52
C ALA A 37 8.11 -4.52 3.17
N GLN A 38 6.89 -4.01 3.00
CA GLN A 38 6.15 -4.07 1.74
C GLN A 38 6.73 -3.13 0.68
N ALA A 39 7.04 -1.89 1.06
CA ALA A 39 7.59 -0.86 0.18
C ALA A 39 8.90 -1.28 -0.51
N LEU A 40 9.67 -2.18 0.13
CA LEU A 40 10.93 -2.69 -0.39
C LEU A 40 10.77 -3.73 -1.49
N GLY A 41 9.65 -4.48 -1.50
CA GLY A 41 9.44 -5.59 -2.43
C GLY A 41 9.51 -5.17 -3.91
N PRO A 42 8.76 -4.14 -4.33
CA PRO A 42 8.81 -3.63 -5.70
C PRO A 42 10.19 -3.18 -6.17
N LEU A 43 11.03 -2.68 -5.25
CA LEU A 43 12.36 -2.15 -5.58
C LEU A 43 13.26 -3.24 -6.16
N GLU A 44 13.27 -4.43 -5.53
CA GLU A 44 14.12 -5.56 -5.92
C GLU A 44 13.46 -6.55 -6.90
N ASN A 45 12.16 -6.41 -7.17
CA ASN A 45 11.46 -7.33 -8.09
C ASN A 45 11.86 -7.03 -9.55
N PRO A 46 12.41 -8.02 -10.30
CA PRO A 46 12.86 -7.83 -11.69
C PRO A 46 11.74 -7.49 -12.68
N ASP A 47 10.49 -7.86 -12.39
CA ASP A 47 9.34 -7.49 -13.20
C ASP A 47 8.74 -6.13 -12.82
N GLU A 48 9.22 -5.52 -11.72
CA GLU A 48 8.77 -4.22 -11.22
C GLU A 48 9.86 -3.15 -11.41
N HIS A 49 10.66 -2.81 -10.39
CA HIS A 49 11.72 -1.79 -10.54
C HIS A 49 13.09 -2.39 -10.88
N GLY A 50 13.35 -3.66 -10.52
CA GLY A 50 14.56 -4.41 -10.87
C GLY A 50 15.88 -3.80 -10.38
N LEU A 51 15.88 -3.12 -9.23
CA LEU A 51 17.08 -2.56 -8.62
C LEU A 51 17.69 -3.56 -7.62
N ASP A 52 19.00 -3.51 -7.46
CA ASP A 52 19.66 -4.09 -6.28
C ASP A 52 19.88 -3.03 -5.18
N ARG A 53 20.30 -3.48 -3.99
CA ARG A 53 20.53 -2.58 -2.84
C ARG A 53 21.66 -1.59 -3.08
N ALA A 54 22.67 -1.97 -3.86
CA ALA A 54 23.79 -1.10 -4.16
C ALA A 54 23.36 0.08 -5.04
N GLN A 55 22.53 -0.20 -6.04
CA GLN A 55 21.90 0.82 -6.87
C GLN A 55 20.99 1.74 -6.03
N ILE A 56 20.28 1.21 -5.03
CA ILE A 56 19.47 2.03 -4.13
C ILE A 56 20.33 2.97 -3.29
N VAL A 57 21.42 2.46 -2.68
CA VAL A 57 22.38 3.31 -1.93
C VAL A 57 22.99 4.37 -2.84
N TRP A 58 23.34 3.99 -4.08
CA TRP A 58 23.82 4.93 -5.09
C TRP A 58 22.80 6.05 -5.35
N LEU A 59 21.54 5.70 -5.65
CA LEU A 59 20.47 6.66 -5.90
C LEU A 59 20.23 7.59 -4.71
N VAL A 60 20.24 7.06 -3.48
CA VAL A 60 20.12 7.86 -2.25
C VAL A 60 21.31 8.82 -2.13
N GLY A 61 22.54 8.34 -2.36
CA GLY A 61 23.74 9.16 -2.31
C GLY A 61 23.79 10.27 -3.37
N GLN A 62 23.27 10.01 -4.57
CA GLN A 62 23.25 10.96 -5.69
C GLN A 62 22.15 12.01 -5.56
N HIS A 63 20.95 11.62 -5.11
CA HIS A 63 19.76 12.46 -5.21
C HIS A 63 19.16 12.87 -3.87
N TYR A 64 19.47 12.15 -2.79
CA TYR A 64 18.79 12.29 -1.50
C TYR A 64 19.74 12.31 -0.30
N ARG A 65 21.05 12.56 -0.51
CA ARG A 65 22.04 12.52 0.58
C ARG A 65 21.68 13.44 1.74
N GLU A 66 21.48 14.72 1.47
CA GLU A 66 21.16 15.71 2.49
C GLU A 66 19.88 15.35 3.29
N PRO A 67 18.70 15.11 2.66
CA PRO A 67 17.51 14.75 3.42
C PRO A 67 17.60 13.39 4.12
N TYR A 68 18.34 12.43 3.55
CA TYR A 68 18.58 11.15 4.23
C TYR A 68 19.42 11.35 5.49
N GLU A 69 20.56 12.05 5.37
CA GLU A 69 21.51 12.21 6.47
C GLU A 69 20.92 13.04 7.62
N ALA A 70 20.05 14.01 7.29
CA ALA A 70 19.30 14.78 8.28
C ALA A 70 18.38 13.92 9.17
N VAL A 71 17.88 12.78 8.68
CA VAL A 71 16.93 11.92 9.40
C VAL A 71 17.62 10.69 9.99
N PHE A 72 18.53 10.08 9.25
CA PHE A 72 19.07 8.75 9.56
C PHE A 72 20.56 8.74 9.92
N GLY A 73 21.21 9.91 9.94
CA GLY A 73 22.65 10.03 10.11
C GLY A 73 23.42 9.73 8.82
N PRO A 74 24.77 9.79 8.88
CA PRO A 74 25.62 9.75 7.69
C PRO A 74 25.36 8.50 6.84
N LEU A 75 25.35 8.67 5.51
CA LEU A 75 25.41 7.53 4.62
C LEU A 75 26.73 6.79 4.84
N PRO A 76 26.72 5.44 4.78
CA PRO A 76 27.97 4.71 4.84
C PRO A 76 28.91 5.18 3.73
N ASP A 77 30.21 5.25 4.04
CA ASP A 77 31.28 5.56 3.08
C ASP A 77 31.51 4.36 2.16
N SER A 78 30.43 4.01 1.47
CA SER A 78 30.36 2.92 0.53
C SER A 78 30.91 3.51 -0.76
N ARG A 79 32.13 3.10 -1.14
CA ARG A 79 32.75 3.51 -2.40
C ARG A 79 31.89 2.95 -3.53
N LEU A 80 30.97 3.79 -3.99
CA LEU A 80 30.21 3.61 -5.20
C LEU A 80 31.21 3.64 -6.36
N THR A 81 31.52 2.47 -6.92
CA THR A 81 32.22 2.41 -8.21
C THR A 81 31.17 2.34 -9.32
N GLU A 82 31.52 2.70 -10.56
CA GLU A 82 30.66 2.45 -11.73
C GLU A 82 30.25 0.98 -11.88
N ALA A 83 30.96 0.06 -11.22
CA ALA A 83 30.71 -1.38 -11.20
C ALA A 83 29.82 -1.85 -10.01
N GLY A 84 29.30 -0.94 -9.18
CA GLY A 84 28.48 -1.27 -8.00
C GLY A 84 29.22 -1.12 -6.67
N LEU A 85 28.54 -1.51 -5.58
CA LEU A 85 29.11 -1.56 -4.23
C LEU A 85 29.99 -2.81 -4.07
N VAL A 86 31.12 -2.63 -3.38
CA VAL A 86 32.08 -3.70 -3.06
C VAL A 86 31.64 -4.52 -1.82
N ASP A 87 30.51 -4.18 -1.18
CA ASP A 87 30.04 -4.84 0.03
C ASP A 87 28.50 -4.84 0.09
N ASP A 88 27.89 -6.02 0.09
CA ASP A 88 26.46 -6.26 0.33
C ASP A 88 26.12 -6.35 1.83
N GLY A 89 27.07 -5.95 2.68
CA GLY A 89 27.01 -6.05 4.13
C GLY A 89 25.91 -5.27 4.84
N GLU A 90 25.98 -5.31 6.16
CA GLU A 90 24.98 -4.79 7.10
C GLU A 90 24.67 -3.30 6.85
N ALA A 91 25.66 -2.50 6.47
CA ALA A 91 25.49 -1.07 6.21
C ALA A 91 24.55 -0.78 5.03
N VAL A 92 24.70 -1.52 3.92
CA VAL A 92 23.86 -1.38 2.71
C VAL A 92 22.43 -1.81 3.00
N THR A 93 22.30 -2.94 3.69
CA THR A 93 21.00 -3.42 4.18
C THR A 93 20.35 -2.39 5.12
N GLY A 94 21.15 -1.72 5.96
CA GLY A 94 20.68 -0.64 6.83
C GLY A 94 20.09 0.55 6.05
N VAL A 95 20.75 1.00 4.98
CA VAL A 95 20.21 2.06 4.10
C VAL A 95 18.91 1.59 3.44
N PHE A 96 18.88 0.37 2.89
CA PHE A 96 17.69 -0.21 2.25
C PHE A 96 16.48 -0.22 3.20
N VAL A 97 16.67 -0.70 4.44
CA VAL A 97 15.63 -0.68 5.48
C VAL A 97 15.14 0.74 5.77
N LYS A 98 16.04 1.73 5.85
CA LYS A 98 15.68 3.13 6.11
C LYS A 98 14.90 3.76 4.95
N VAL A 99 15.21 3.42 3.71
CA VAL A 99 14.40 3.80 2.53
C VAL A 99 12.98 3.26 2.66
N GLY A 100 12.82 1.97 2.99
CA GLY A 100 11.50 1.38 3.22
C GLY A 100 10.73 2.09 4.35
N LYS A 101 11.41 2.44 5.43
CA LYS A 101 10.80 3.21 6.54
C LYS A 101 10.41 4.62 6.14
N ALA A 102 11.18 5.30 5.30
CA ALA A 102 10.85 6.62 4.78
C ALA A 102 9.60 6.58 3.88
N ILE A 103 9.51 5.58 2.98
CA ILE A 103 8.32 5.37 2.14
C ILE A 103 7.10 5.08 3.01
N ALA A 104 7.22 4.16 3.99
CA ALA A 104 6.14 3.83 4.91
C ALA A 104 5.67 5.03 5.75
N ALA A 105 6.59 5.95 6.10
CA ALA A 105 6.24 7.18 6.82
C ALA A 105 5.39 8.12 5.94
N TYR A 106 5.66 8.19 4.64
CA TYR A 106 4.83 8.92 3.69
C TYR A 106 3.47 8.23 3.47
N GLU A 107 3.45 6.92 3.26
CA GLU A 107 2.21 6.16 3.05
C GLU A 107 1.24 6.27 4.23
N ARG A 108 1.76 6.41 5.46
CA ARG A 108 0.96 6.69 6.66
C ARG A 108 0.20 8.02 6.63
N GLN A 109 0.60 8.95 5.78
CA GLN A 109 -0.12 10.22 5.58
C GLN A 109 -1.26 10.10 4.57
N LEU A 110 -1.32 9.00 3.82
CA LEU A 110 -2.31 8.78 2.76
C LEU A 110 -3.61 8.23 3.34
N SER A 111 -4.30 9.04 4.13
CA SER A 111 -5.62 8.69 4.67
C SER A 111 -6.71 8.80 3.59
N PRO A 112 -7.75 7.94 3.63
CA PRO A 112 -8.95 8.15 2.84
C PRO A 112 -9.56 9.53 3.14
N GLY A 113 -9.90 10.27 2.10
CA GLY A 113 -10.63 11.53 2.24
C GLY A 113 -12.11 11.30 2.55
N PRO A 114 -12.82 12.29 3.12
CA PRO A 114 -14.23 12.17 3.44
C PRO A 114 -15.07 11.96 2.17
N SER A 115 -15.89 10.91 2.19
CA SER A 115 -16.84 10.57 1.14
C SER A 115 -18.24 11.10 1.43
N ARG A 116 -19.18 10.90 0.51
CA ARG A 116 -20.61 11.15 0.76
C ARG A 116 -21.19 10.19 1.81
N PHE A 117 -20.67 8.96 1.85
CA PHE A 117 -21.08 7.97 2.84
C PHE A 117 -20.66 8.38 4.25
N ASP A 118 -19.45 8.93 4.42
CA ASP A 118 -19.00 9.41 5.74
C ASP A 118 -19.90 10.54 6.26
N ARG A 119 -20.31 11.46 5.38
CA ARG A 119 -21.28 12.52 5.73
C ARG A 119 -22.65 11.97 6.11
N TYR A 120 -23.10 10.95 5.39
CA TYR A 120 -24.35 10.26 5.71
C TYR A 120 -24.31 9.63 7.11
N VAL A 121 -23.23 8.91 7.43
CA VAL A 121 -23.04 8.31 8.76
C VAL A 121 -22.97 9.37 9.85
N GLU A 122 -22.20 10.45 9.65
CA GLU A 122 -22.11 11.55 10.62
C GLU A 122 -23.46 12.21 10.89
N ALA A 123 -24.27 12.43 9.84
CA ALA A 123 -25.60 12.99 9.94
C ALA A 123 -26.54 12.06 10.74
N LEU A 124 -26.50 10.74 10.47
CA LEU A 124 -27.26 9.77 11.26
C LEU A 124 -26.84 9.74 12.73
N LEU A 125 -25.54 9.85 13.02
CA LEU A 125 -25.02 9.87 14.40
C LEU A 125 -25.38 11.16 15.16
N SER A 126 -25.69 12.22 14.44
CA SER A 126 -26.03 13.54 14.97
C SER A 126 -27.54 13.86 14.93
N ASP A 127 -28.38 12.89 14.56
CA ASP A 127 -29.82 13.05 14.32
C ASP A 127 -30.15 14.20 13.32
N ASP A 128 -29.29 14.42 12.33
CA ASP A 128 -29.46 15.43 11.27
C ASP A 128 -30.14 14.80 10.04
N GLU A 129 -31.48 14.84 10.02
CA GLU A 129 -32.29 14.28 8.94
C GLU A 129 -32.03 14.96 7.58
N ASP A 130 -31.79 16.27 7.57
CA ASP A 130 -31.47 17.03 6.35
C ASP A 130 -30.09 16.65 5.81
N GLY A 131 -29.11 16.45 6.70
CA GLY A 131 -27.78 15.94 6.37
C GLY A 131 -27.80 14.50 5.85
N ALA A 132 -28.70 13.67 6.37
CA ALA A 132 -28.87 12.28 5.93
C ALA A 132 -29.45 12.16 4.51
N ALA A 133 -30.12 13.20 3.99
CA ALA A 133 -30.58 13.28 2.61
C ALA A 133 -29.44 13.45 1.57
N VAL A 134 -28.16 13.35 1.98
CA VAL A 134 -26.99 13.38 1.10
C VAL A 134 -26.90 12.17 0.16
N LEU A 135 -27.55 11.05 0.48
CA LEU A 135 -27.62 9.86 -0.39
C LEU A 135 -28.92 9.85 -1.21
N THR A 136 -28.82 9.39 -2.45
CA THR A 136 -29.96 9.18 -3.35
C THR A 136 -30.75 7.92 -2.96
N PRO A 137 -32.02 7.78 -3.40
CA PRO A 137 -32.80 6.57 -3.14
C PRO A 137 -32.12 5.27 -3.60
N ASP A 138 -31.45 5.27 -4.75
CA ASP A 138 -30.72 4.09 -5.25
C ASP A 138 -29.50 3.76 -4.38
N GLU A 139 -28.78 4.78 -3.88
CA GLU A 139 -27.66 4.58 -2.96
C GLU A 139 -28.13 4.02 -1.61
N LEU A 140 -29.29 4.46 -1.12
CA LEU A 140 -29.91 3.92 0.09
C LEU A 140 -30.36 2.46 -0.11
N ALA A 141 -30.99 2.14 -1.24
CA ALA A 141 -31.36 0.76 -1.57
C ALA A 141 -30.11 -0.16 -1.68
N GLY A 142 -29.02 0.35 -2.26
CA GLY A 142 -27.75 -0.35 -2.31
C GLY A 142 -27.13 -0.58 -0.93
N LEU A 143 -27.24 0.41 -0.03
CA LEU A 143 -26.80 0.29 1.36
C LEU A 143 -27.62 -0.77 2.12
N GLU A 144 -28.94 -0.80 1.93
CA GLU A 144 -29.82 -1.81 2.55
C GLU A 144 -29.42 -3.23 2.14
N LEU A 145 -29.14 -3.44 0.84
CA LEU A 145 -28.62 -4.73 0.36
C LEU A 145 -27.26 -5.05 1.00
N PHE A 146 -26.35 -4.06 1.05
CA PHE A 146 -24.98 -4.24 1.54
C PHE A 146 -24.95 -4.70 3.01
N VAL A 147 -25.77 -4.08 3.87
CA VAL A 147 -25.85 -4.38 5.31
C VAL A 147 -26.81 -5.52 5.64
N GLY A 148 -27.70 -5.88 4.72
CA GLY A 148 -28.72 -6.90 4.88
C GLY A 148 -28.44 -8.18 4.07
N GLU A 149 -29.39 -8.52 3.20
CA GLU A 149 -29.51 -9.84 2.59
C GLU A 149 -28.35 -10.24 1.65
N ALA A 150 -27.61 -9.28 1.08
CA ALA A 150 -26.46 -9.59 0.24
C ALA A 150 -25.24 -10.06 1.03
N GLY A 151 -25.24 -9.89 2.36
CA GLY A 151 -24.21 -10.40 3.26
C GLY A 151 -22.83 -9.78 3.04
N CYS A 152 -22.74 -8.58 2.45
CA CYS A 152 -21.46 -7.93 2.13
C CYS A 152 -20.65 -7.64 3.40
N THR A 153 -21.34 -7.28 4.49
CA THR A 153 -20.76 -6.98 5.80
C THR A 153 -20.11 -8.18 6.49
N ASN A 154 -20.31 -9.41 6.02
CA ASN A 154 -19.58 -10.58 6.54
C ASN A 154 -18.06 -10.44 6.33
N CYS A 155 -17.63 -9.75 5.27
CA CYS A 155 -16.22 -9.50 4.97
C CYS A 155 -15.88 -8.00 4.83
N HIS A 156 -16.82 -7.18 4.38
CA HIS A 156 -16.64 -5.75 4.14
C HIS A 156 -17.32 -4.92 5.23
N ASN A 157 -16.67 -4.79 6.37
CA ASN A 157 -17.21 -4.09 7.55
C ASN A 157 -16.22 -3.10 8.16
N GLY A 158 -16.71 -2.37 9.16
CA GLY A 158 -15.96 -1.30 9.82
C GLY A 158 -15.68 -0.09 8.92
N PRO A 159 -14.95 0.91 9.43
CA PRO A 159 -14.69 2.17 8.73
C PRO A 159 -13.91 2.02 7.41
N LEU A 160 -13.22 0.89 7.19
CA LEU A 160 -12.41 0.63 6.00
C LEU A 160 -13.06 -0.38 5.04
N PHE A 161 -14.28 -0.84 5.32
CA PHE A 161 -14.98 -1.85 4.53
C PHE A 161 -14.17 -3.14 4.30
N THR A 162 -13.49 -3.59 5.35
CA THR A 162 -12.74 -4.84 5.38
C THR A 162 -12.55 -5.32 6.82
N ASN A 163 -12.69 -6.62 7.03
CA ASN A 163 -12.31 -7.28 8.28
C ASN A 163 -10.81 -7.63 8.34
N HIS A 164 -10.03 -7.31 7.30
CA HIS A 164 -8.61 -7.64 7.14
C HIS A 164 -8.29 -9.16 7.10
N ASP A 165 -9.30 -10.02 6.97
CA ASP A 165 -9.12 -11.47 6.86
C ASP A 165 -8.93 -11.92 5.40
N PHE A 166 -8.42 -13.14 5.23
CA PHE A 166 -8.24 -13.78 3.93
C PHE A 166 -9.43 -14.66 3.58
N HIS A 167 -10.02 -14.41 2.41
CA HIS A 167 -11.18 -15.15 1.89
C HIS A 167 -10.93 -15.63 0.46
N ASN A 168 -11.35 -16.86 0.16
CA ASN A 168 -11.43 -17.36 -1.20
C ASN A 168 -12.87 -17.27 -1.70
N THR A 169 -13.15 -16.34 -2.61
CA THR A 169 -14.48 -16.09 -3.17
C THR A 169 -14.77 -16.88 -4.45
N GLY A 170 -13.85 -17.75 -4.89
CA GLY A 170 -14.03 -18.57 -6.09
C GLY A 170 -14.00 -17.80 -7.40
N VAL A 171 -13.47 -16.57 -7.40
CA VAL A 171 -13.27 -15.78 -8.63
C VAL A 171 -12.36 -16.55 -9.61
N SER A 172 -12.75 -16.59 -10.88
CA SER A 172 -12.01 -17.36 -11.89
C SER A 172 -10.59 -16.84 -12.09
N ALA A 173 -9.65 -17.76 -12.25
CA ALA A 173 -8.27 -17.44 -12.59
C ALA A 173 -8.19 -16.74 -13.95
N LEU A 174 -7.24 -15.82 -14.08
CA LEU A 174 -6.94 -15.22 -15.37
C LEU A 174 -6.19 -16.25 -16.24
N PRO A 175 -6.55 -16.41 -17.52
CA PRO A 175 -5.84 -17.32 -18.43
C PRO A 175 -4.34 -17.03 -18.47
N GLY A 176 -3.51 -18.07 -18.36
CA GLY A 176 -2.06 -17.97 -18.47
C GLY A 176 -1.33 -17.49 -17.21
N LEU A 177 -2.00 -17.48 -16.06
CA LEU A 177 -1.38 -17.29 -14.74
C LEU A 177 -1.62 -18.55 -13.88
N PRO A 178 -0.69 -18.89 -12.96
CA PRO A 178 -0.88 -19.97 -12.00
C PRO A 178 -2.07 -19.72 -11.07
#